data_AF-A0A871R910-F1
#
_entry.id   AF-A0A871R910-F1
#
_cell.length_a   1.000
_cell.length_b   1.000
_cell.length_c   1.000
_cell.angle_alpha   90.00
_cell.angle_beta   90.00
_cell.angle_gamma   90.00
#
_symmetry.space_group_name_H-M   'P 1'
#
loop_
_entity.id
_entity.type
_entity.pdbx_description
1 polymer ?
#
loop_
_entity_poly.entity_id
_entity_poly.type
_entity_poly.pdbx_seq_one_letter_code
_entity_poly.pdbx_strand_id
1 'polypeptide(L)'
;MATGKTEKARRDRQGDTRDANIRVKGENFYRDAKKVKKVNMYKGGKAVRNAKGEIVKEAYLQQRTVPTARVESNRRWFGNTRVIAQDALAHFRKAMGEKRHDTYSVLLKQNKLPISLLDDSDSKVSPSAKILDTESYEHTFGPNSRRKKPNVAASSFSELAQLTEKDQQQYEEKQILKPTLGLMGGFDENGYTKEARDRIFSKGQSKRIWNELFKVVDSSDVVIEVLDARDPMGTRCSSVEQYMQKECPHKHLVLVLNKCDLVPTWVAAAWVKHLSKDFPTLAFHASITNSFGKGSLIQLLRQFASLHTDRKQISVGFIGYPNTGKSSIINTLRRKKVCNVAPIPGETKVWQYITLMKRVYLIDSPGIVPPSSKDSESDILFRGVVRVEHVSHPAQYMPELLKRVEKKHLERTYELSGWNTAEEFIEKLARKSGRLLKGAEPDMEGVSRQVIKDFNRGKIPWFVPPPEDKEEYRGVDKKVGYKRKRAEREVRANDGGKSVGVDTKIDKNSEQEDALPDSKKCRTE
;
A
#
# COMPACT_ATOMS: atom_id res chain seq x y z
N MET A 1 61.33 -16.09 11.76
CA MET A 1 60.23 -16.58 12.62
C MET A 1 59.15 -15.51 12.76
N ALA A 2 57.86 -15.87 12.77
CA ALA A 2 56.75 -14.90 12.71
C ALA A 2 56.28 -14.38 14.10
N THR A 3 57.17 -13.74 14.85
CA THR A 3 56.92 -13.27 16.24
C THR A 3 55.74 -12.29 16.36
N GLY A 4 55.55 -11.40 15.39
CA GLY A 4 54.52 -10.34 15.42
C GLY A 4 53.06 -10.77 15.21
N LYS A 5 52.80 -12.03 14.82
CA LYS A 5 51.45 -12.60 14.60
C LYS A 5 50.97 -13.52 15.73
N THR A 6 51.62 -13.51 16.88
CA THR A 6 51.15 -14.23 18.07
C THR A 6 50.04 -13.45 18.80
N GLU A 7 49.14 -14.16 19.46
CA GLU A 7 48.09 -13.54 20.28
C GLU A 7 48.65 -12.76 21.48
N LYS A 8 49.80 -13.18 22.04
CA LYS A 8 50.53 -12.43 23.07
C LYS A 8 50.96 -11.06 22.52
N ALA A 9 51.78 -11.04 21.47
CA ALA A 9 52.25 -9.80 20.84
C ALA A 9 51.12 -8.91 20.30
N ARG A 10 49.97 -9.47 19.89
CA ARG A 10 48.78 -8.68 19.54
C ARG A 10 48.22 -7.92 20.74
N ARG A 11 48.06 -8.59 21.90
CA ARG A 11 47.45 -8.02 23.11
C ARG A 11 48.34 -6.96 23.71
N ASP A 12 49.64 -7.24 23.79
CA ASP A 12 50.66 -6.31 24.29
C ASP A 12 50.64 -5.02 23.44
N ARG A 13 50.64 -5.15 22.10
CA ARG A 13 50.51 -4.02 21.15
C ARG A 13 49.17 -3.27 21.23
N GLN A 14 48.11 -3.91 21.72
CA GLN A 14 46.76 -3.31 21.83
C GLN A 14 46.44 -2.79 23.23
N GLY A 15 47.37 -2.88 24.19
CA GLY A 15 47.14 -2.49 25.58
C GLY A 15 46.09 -3.34 26.31
N ASP A 16 45.78 -4.55 25.82
CA ASP A 16 44.73 -5.40 26.38
C ASP A 16 45.24 -6.22 27.57
N THR A 17 45.40 -5.56 28.72
CA THR A 17 45.98 -6.11 29.96
C THR A 17 45.04 -7.05 30.74
N ARG A 18 43.83 -7.33 30.25
CA ARG A 18 42.85 -8.20 30.94
C ARG A 18 43.41 -9.58 31.30
N ASP A 19 43.14 -10.03 32.51
CA ASP A 19 43.60 -11.33 33.03
C ASP A 19 43.21 -12.53 32.16
N ALA A 20 44.06 -13.55 32.15
CA ALA A 20 43.91 -14.72 31.29
C ALA A 20 42.63 -15.53 31.57
N ASN A 21 42.12 -15.51 32.80
CA ASN A 21 40.90 -16.20 33.25
C ASN A 21 39.60 -15.56 32.74
N ILE A 22 39.59 -14.24 32.47
CA ILE A 22 38.42 -13.50 31.95
C ILE A 22 38.30 -13.66 30.42
N ARG A 23 39.40 -14.01 29.73
CA ARG A 23 39.47 -14.15 28.27
C ARG A 23 38.70 -15.38 27.78
N VAL A 24 38.08 -15.27 26.61
CA VAL A 24 37.19 -16.32 26.07
C VAL A 24 37.93 -17.15 25.01
N LYS A 25 37.84 -18.48 25.09
CA LYS A 25 38.42 -19.39 24.09
C LYS A 25 37.89 -19.06 22.69
N GLY A 26 38.82 -18.75 21.78
CA GLY A 26 38.53 -18.33 20.41
C GLY A 26 38.55 -16.81 20.15
N GLU A 27 38.91 -16.01 21.16
CA GLU A 27 39.24 -14.58 20.99
C GLU A 27 40.52 -14.44 20.14
N ASN A 28 40.44 -13.65 19.07
CA ASN A 28 41.52 -13.44 18.12
C ASN A 28 41.39 -12.07 17.42
N PHE A 29 42.34 -11.73 16.54
CA PHE A 29 42.33 -10.46 15.78
C PHE A 29 40.98 -10.10 15.11
N TYR A 30 40.17 -11.07 14.69
CA TYR A 30 38.89 -10.84 14.01
C TYR A 30 37.66 -10.89 14.93
N ARG A 31 37.80 -11.40 16.15
CA ARG A 31 36.70 -11.69 17.08
C ARG A 31 37.11 -11.38 18.52
N ASP A 32 36.54 -10.31 19.07
CA ASP A 32 36.57 -9.99 20.49
C ASP A 32 35.69 -10.97 21.30
N ALA A 33 35.87 -10.98 22.63
CA ALA A 33 35.07 -11.81 23.53
C ALA A 33 33.54 -11.71 23.32
N LYS A 34 32.99 -10.53 22.98
CA LYS A 34 31.53 -10.38 22.75
C LYS A 34 31.10 -11.08 21.45
N LYS A 35 31.85 -10.91 20.35
CA LYS A 35 31.58 -11.57 19.07
C LYS A 35 31.81 -13.09 19.14
N VAL A 36 32.78 -13.56 19.93
CA VAL A 36 32.96 -14.99 20.22
C VAL A 36 31.74 -15.56 20.94
N LYS A 37 31.28 -14.92 22.03
CA LYS A 37 30.04 -15.34 22.74
C LYS A 37 28.83 -15.38 21.80
N LYS A 38 28.64 -14.36 20.95
CA LYS A 38 27.54 -14.33 19.95
C LYS A 38 27.66 -15.45 18.91
N VAL A 39 28.85 -15.73 18.38
CA VAL A 39 29.04 -16.81 17.38
C VAL A 39 28.84 -18.19 18.03
N ASN A 40 29.28 -18.37 19.27
CA ASN A 40 29.09 -19.63 20.01
C ASN A 40 27.62 -19.91 20.33
N MET A 41 26.75 -18.89 20.41
CA MET A 41 25.30 -19.06 20.56
C MET A 41 24.70 -19.96 19.46
N TYR A 42 25.13 -19.80 18.20
CA TYR A 42 24.64 -20.62 17.08
C TYR A 42 25.15 -22.07 17.09
N LYS A 43 26.15 -22.37 17.93
CA LYS A 43 26.72 -23.73 18.11
C LYS A 43 26.31 -24.38 19.43
N GLY A 44 25.92 -23.57 20.41
CA GLY A 44 25.50 -24.00 21.74
C GLY A 44 24.02 -24.38 21.79
N GLY A 45 23.47 -24.45 23.01
CA GLY A 45 22.06 -24.77 23.24
C GLY A 45 21.74 -26.27 23.33
N LYS A 46 22.72 -27.16 23.16
CA LYS A 46 22.56 -28.60 23.47
C LYS A 46 22.91 -28.87 24.93
N ALA A 47 22.20 -29.82 25.54
CA ALA A 47 22.57 -30.35 26.85
C ALA A 47 23.87 -31.16 26.76
N VAL A 48 24.73 -31.04 27.77
CA VAL A 48 25.97 -31.82 27.90
C VAL A 48 25.67 -33.05 28.75
N ARG A 49 26.08 -34.23 28.28
CA ARG A 49 25.90 -35.51 28.97
C ARG A 49 27.24 -36.15 29.34
N ASN A 50 27.26 -36.97 30.38
CA ASN A 50 28.39 -37.85 30.67
C ASN A 50 28.33 -39.12 29.80
N ALA A 51 29.33 -40.01 29.94
CA ALA A 51 29.38 -41.28 29.20
C ALA A 51 28.21 -42.23 29.50
N LYS A 52 27.56 -42.11 30.67
CA LYS A 52 26.35 -42.87 31.04
C LYS A 52 25.06 -42.28 30.42
N GLY A 53 25.14 -41.15 29.73
CA GLY A 53 24.00 -40.46 29.13
C GLY A 53 23.25 -39.51 30.06
N GLU A 54 23.68 -39.35 31.32
CA GLU A 54 23.09 -38.44 32.30
C GLU A 54 23.44 -36.98 31.96
N ILE A 55 22.52 -36.05 32.19
CA ILE A 55 22.72 -34.63 31.86
C ILE A 55 23.58 -33.96 32.95
N VAL A 56 24.80 -33.59 32.59
CA VAL A 56 25.74 -32.84 33.46
C VAL A 56 25.49 -31.34 33.38
N LYS A 57 25.03 -30.85 32.22
CA LYS A 57 24.64 -29.45 32.03
C LYS A 57 23.43 -29.37 31.13
N GLU A 58 22.36 -28.81 31.65
CA GLU A 58 21.12 -28.60 30.90
C GLU A 58 21.32 -27.62 29.73
N ALA A 59 20.43 -27.71 28.74
CA ALA A 59 20.44 -26.80 27.60
C ALA A 59 20.08 -25.37 28.04
N TYR A 60 20.49 -24.40 27.21
CA TYR A 60 20.19 -22.99 27.46
C TYR A 60 18.66 -22.75 27.51
N LEU A 61 18.19 -22.09 28.57
CA LEU A 61 16.75 -21.87 28.87
C LEU A 61 15.92 -23.16 29.03
N GLN A 62 16.54 -24.30 29.37
CA GLN A 62 15.85 -25.55 29.70
C GLN A 62 16.17 -26.03 31.13
N GLN A 63 16.29 -25.09 32.08
CA GLN A 63 16.49 -25.44 33.48
C GLN A 63 15.24 -26.07 34.07
N ARG A 64 15.39 -27.22 34.73
CA ARG A 64 14.27 -27.99 35.33
C ARG A 64 13.94 -27.60 36.78
N THR A 65 14.77 -26.76 37.41
CA THR A 65 14.56 -26.30 38.78
C THR A 65 13.40 -25.31 38.86
N VAL A 66 12.36 -25.65 39.62
CA VAL A 66 11.23 -24.74 39.90
C VAL A 66 11.73 -23.58 40.77
N PRO A 67 11.59 -22.31 40.33
CA PRO A 67 12.03 -21.16 41.12
C PRO A 67 11.05 -20.86 42.26
N THR A 68 11.54 -20.30 43.35
CA THR A 68 10.71 -19.79 44.45
C THR A 68 9.99 -18.49 44.02
N ALA A 69 8.84 -18.64 43.36
CA ALA A 69 8.03 -17.53 42.87
C ALA A 69 7.21 -16.84 43.98
N ARG A 70 7.90 -16.14 44.89
CA ARG A 70 7.27 -15.26 45.90
C ARG A 70 7.34 -13.80 45.46
N VAL A 71 6.24 -13.07 45.58
CA VAL A 71 6.19 -11.61 45.42
C VAL A 71 6.22 -10.97 46.81
N GLU A 72 7.19 -10.10 47.05
CA GLU A 72 7.31 -9.38 48.33
C GLU A 72 6.20 -8.31 48.47
N SER A 73 5.61 -8.22 49.66
CA SER A 73 4.62 -7.20 49.99
C SER A 73 5.31 -5.82 50.05
N ASN A 74 4.92 -4.92 49.14
CA ASN A 74 5.52 -3.60 49.04
C ASN A 74 4.44 -2.51 48.90
N ARG A 75 4.54 -1.44 49.69
CA ARG A 75 3.61 -0.30 49.63
C ARG A 75 3.59 0.36 48.23
N ARG A 76 4.68 0.24 47.47
CA ARG A 76 4.81 0.76 46.09
C ARG A 76 3.83 0.13 45.10
N TRP A 77 3.30 -1.07 45.34
CA TRP A 77 2.31 -1.71 44.47
C TRP A 77 0.99 -0.94 44.39
N PHE A 78 0.64 -0.22 45.46
CA PHE A 78 -0.64 0.48 45.61
C PHE A 78 -0.56 1.99 45.29
N GLY A 79 0.61 2.48 44.88
CA GLY A 79 0.81 3.87 44.47
C GLY A 79 0.58 4.08 42.97
N ASN A 80 0.11 5.27 42.59
CA ASN A 80 -0.07 5.63 41.19
C ASN A 80 1.28 5.62 40.44
N THR A 81 1.44 4.70 39.49
CA THR A 81 2.72 4.49 38.76
C THR A 81 2.91 5.44 37.57
N ARG A 82 1.82 5.99 37.04
CA ARG A 82 1.82 7.05 36.01
C ARG A 82 0.69 8.03 36.32
N VAL A 83 1.00 9.32 36.36
CA VAL A 83 0.05 10.43 36.53
C VAL A 83 0.37 11.46 35.45
N ILE A 84 -0.65 12.11 34.90
CA ILE A 84 -0.52 13.22 33.95
C ILE A 84 -1.39 14.38 34.43
N ALA A 85 -0.89 15.61 34.34
CA ALA A 85 -1.67 16.80 34.64
C ALA A 85 -2.63 17.12 33.48
N GLN A 86 -3.80 17.70 33.79
CA GLN A 86 -4.83 17.97 32.80
C GLN A 86 -4.36 18.95 31.71
N ASP A 87 -3.62 19.99 32.08
CA ASP A 87 -3.08 20.97 31.13
C ASP A 87 -2.07 20.34 30.17
N ALA A 88 -1.22 19.45 30.69
CA ALA A 88 -0.26 18.70 29.89
C ALA A 88 -0.96 17.72 28.92
N LEU A 89 -2.09 17.14 29.34
CA LEU A 89 -2.93 16.29 28.50
C LEU A 89 -3.64 17.11 27.40
N ALA A 90 -4.18 18.28 27.71
CA ALA A 90 -4.80 19.18 26.73
C ALA A 90 -3.79 19.68 25.69
N HIS A 91 -2.60 20.11 26.13
CA HIS A 91 -1.50 20.47 25.25
C HIS A 91 -1.05 19.29 24.37
N PHE A 92 -0.94 18.08 24.94
CA PHE A 92 -0.60 16.87 24.20
C PHE A 92 -1.67 16.52 23.14
N ARG A 93 -2.96 16.61 23.46
CA ARG A 93 -4.06 16.42 22.51
C ARG A 93 -3.94 17.38 21.32
N LYS A 94 -3.73 18.67 21.57
CA LYS A 94 -3.56 19.69 20.52
C LYS A 94 -2.36 19.38 19.61
N ALA A 95 -1.17 19.23 20.20
CA ALA A 95 0.07 19.01 19.46
C ALA A 95 0.09 17.67 18.68
N MET A 96 -0.64 16.66 19.16
CA MET A 96 -0.80 15.39 18.45
C MET A 96 -1.88 15.46 17.37
N GLY A 97 -2.99 16.18 17.58
CA GLY A 97 -4.04 16.39 16.60
C GLY A 97 -3.52 17.10 15.34
N GLU A 98 -2.76 18.19 15.53
CA GLU A 98 -2.10 18.93 14.44
C GLU A 98 -1.18 18.03 13.60
N LYS A 99 -0.50 17.04 14.21
CA LYS A 99 0.48 16.17 13.55
C LYS A 99 -0.08 14.82 13.10
N ARG A 100 -1.26 14.39 13.58
CA ARG A 100 -1.91 13.12 13.18
C ARG A 100 -2.22 13.07 11.68
N HIS A 101 -2.40 14.23 11.06
CA HIS A 101 -2.72 14.37 9.64
C HIS A 101 -1.51 14.70 8.74
N ASP A 102 -0.33 15.02 9.31
CA ASP A 102 0.90 15.24 8.53
C ASP A 102 1.60 13.89 8.27
N THR A 103 1.43 13.41 7.03
CA THR A 103 1.92 12.13 6.50
C THR A 103 3.45 12.07 6.37
N TYR A 104 4.13 13.22 6.44
CA TYR A 104 5.59 13.30 6.46
C TYR A 104 6.17 13.36 7.88
N SER A 105 5.34 13.66 8.89
CA SER A 105 5.73 13.62 10.30
C SER A 105 5.67 12.20 10.86
N VAL A 106 6.60 11.87 11.77
CA VAL A 106 6.78 10.49 12.24
C VAL A 106 7.01 10.43 13.75
N LEU A 107 6.19 9.62 14.44
CA LEU A 107 6.22 9.43 15.89
C LEU A 107 7.15 8.28 16.32
N LEU A 108 8.38 8.62 16.73
CA LEU A 108 9.42 7.61 17.03
C LEU A 108 9.27 6.87 18.37
N LYS A 109 8.61 7.45 19.39
CA LYS A 109 8.65 6.94 20.79
C LYS A 109 7.25 6.76 21.41
N GLN A 110 6.42 5.98 20.75
CA GLN A 110 5.03 5.75 21.15
C GLN A 110 4.88 5.05 22.52
N ASN A 111 5.71 4.06 22.84
CA ASN A 111 5.58 3.23 24.07
C ASN A 111 5.66 3.99 25.42
N LYS A 112 6.08 5.26 25.41
CA LYS A 112 6.14 6.12 26.60
C LYS A 112 4.98 7.13 26.69
N LEU A 113 4.22 7.30 25.61
CA LEU A 113 3.16 8.30 25.50
C LEU A 113 1.79 7.65 25.73
N PRO A 114 0.85 8.31 26.44
CA PRO A 114 -0.49 7.77 26.68
C PRO A 114 -1.40 8.01 25.47
N ILE A 115 -1.12 7.29 24.38
CA ILE A 115 -1.82 7.47 23.08
C ILE A 115 -3.32 7.16 23.19
N SER A 116 -3.73 6.25 24.07
CA SER A 116 -5.15 5.95 24.34
C SER A 116 -5.96 7.16 24.83
N LEU A 117 -5.30 8.22 25.34
CA LEU A 117 -5.97 9.45 25.77
C LEU A 117 -6.20 10.44 24.62
N LEU A 118 -5.89 10.08 23.37
CA LEU A 118 -6.08 10.91 22.16
C LEU A 118 -7.36 10.60 21.37
N ASP A 119 -7.99 9.45 21.60
CA ASP A 119 -9.09 8.95 20.77
C ASP A 119 -10.50 9.30 21.30
N ASP A 120 -10.59 10.19 22.30
CA ASP A 120 -11.84 10.88 22.66
C ASP A 120 -12.20 11.89 21.56
N SER A 121 -12.70 11.39 20.42
CA SER A 121 -13.33 12.24 19.41
C SER A 121 -14.74 12.61 19.86
N ASP A 122 -15.07 13.90 19.91
CA ASP A 122 -16.43 14.38 20.14
C ASP A 122 -17.36 13.93 19.01
N SER A 123 -17.92 12.72 19.14
CA SER A 123 -18.84 12.17 18.16
C SER A 123 -20.16 12.94 18.24
N LYS A 124 -20.40 13.82 17.26
CA LYS A 124 -21.65 14.60 17.13
C LYS A 124 -22.93 13.75 17.11
N VAL A 125 -22.80 12.45 16.86
CA VAL A 125 -23.86 11.45 17.00
C VAL A 125 -23.71 10.79 18.36
N SER A 126 -24.63 11.07 19.28
CA SER A 126 -24.75 10.29 20.52
C SER A 126 -25.07 8.83 20.19
N PRO A 127 -24.52 7.84 20.91
CA PRO A 127 -24.94 6.45 20.76
C PRO A 127 -26.46 6.32 20.93
N SER A 128 -27.10 5.50 20.09
CA SER A 128 -28.53 5.19 20.26
C SER A 128 -28.80 4.70 21.68
N ALA A 129 -29.91 5.13 22.27
CA ALA A 129 -30.32 4.69 23.59
C ALA A 129 -30.44 3.15 23.62
N LYS A 130 -29.96 2.54 24.70
CA LYS A 130 -30.06 1.08 24.90
C LYS A 130 -31.48 0.70 25.31
N ILE A 131 -32.35 0.52 24.32
CA ILE A 131 -33.77 0.19 24.52
C ILE A 131 -33.95 -1.07 25.42
N LEU A 132 -33.00 -2.00 25.40
CA LEU A 132 -33.00 -3.19 26.26
C LEU A 132 -32.94 -2.91 27.77
N ASP A 133 -32.43 -1.74 28.18
CA ASP A 133 -32.43 -1.33 29.59
C ASP A 133 -33.86 -0.90 30.04
N THR A 134 -34.76 -0.61 29.08
CA THR A 134 -36.15 -0.19 29.31
C THR A 134 -37.21 -1.23 28.93
N GLU A 135 -37.00 -1.97 27.84
CA GLU A 135 -37.90 -3.02 27.34
C GLU A 135 -37.10 -4.31 27.07
N SER A 136 -37.32 -5.35 27.88
CA SER A 136 -36.77 -6.68 27.60
C SER A 136 -37.52 -7.36 26.45
N TYR A 137 -36.86 -8.28 25.74
CA TYR A 137 -37.49 -9.01 24.62
C TYR A 137 -38.80 -9.69 25.01
N GLU A 138 -38.84 -10.35 26.17
CA GLU A 138 -40.03 -11.04 26.71
C GLU A 138 -41.20 -10.09 26.98
N HIS A 139 -40.93 -8.89 27.49
CA HIS A 139 -41.98 -7.88 27.71
C HIS A 139 -42.38 -7.13 26.43
N THR A 140 -41.52 -7.15 25.41
CA THR A 140 -41.79 -6.54 24.10
C THR A 140 -42.70 -7.44 23.25
N PHE A 141 -42.40 -8.75 23.17
CA PHE A 141 -43.13 -9.70 22.32
C PHE A 141 -43.07 -11.13 22.88
N GLY A 142 -44.21 -11.83 22.87
CA GLY A 142 -44.35 -13.18 23.43
C GLY A 142 -45.53 -13.31 24.40
N PRO A 143 -45.68 -14.47 25.09
CA PRO A 143 -46.79 -14.72 26.00
C PRO A 143 -46.82 -13.75 27.20
N ASN A 144 -45.64 -13.33 27.67
CA ASN A 144 -45.48 -12.37 28.78
C ASN A 144 -45.34 -10.90 28.30
N SER A 145 -45.85 -10.58 27.10
CA SER A 145 -45.75 -9.25 26.49
C SER A 145 -46.60 -8.19 27.20
N ARG A 146 -45.91 -7.17 27.70
CA ARG A 146 -46.48 -6.02 28.43
C ARG A 146 -46.69 -4.81 27.51
N ARG A 147 -45.96 -4.72 26.38
CA ARG A 147 -46.11 -3.65 25.40
C ARG A 147 -47.46 -3.72 24.69
N LYS A 148 -48.37 -2.77 24.97
CA LYS A 148 -49.72 -2.69 24.35
C LYS A 148 -49.88 -1.61 23.28
N LYS A 149 -48.94 -0.67 23.18
CA LYS A 149 -48.93 0.39 22.14
C LYS A 149 -47.56 0.45 21.46
N PRO A 150 -47.48 0.76 20.16
CA PRO A 150 -46.23 1.09 19.51
C PRO A 150 -45.76 2.49 19.91
N ASN A 151 -44.45 2.68 20.01
CA ASN A 151 -43.85 4.02 20.04
C ASN A 151 -43.65 4.45 18.58
N VAL A 152 -44.52 5.33 18.08
CA VAL A 152 -44.58 5.77 16.68
C VAL A 152 -43.98 7.17 16.57
N ALA A 153 -43.15 7.41 15.56
CA ALA A 153 -42.50 8.71 15.37
C ALA A 153 -43.47 9.81 14.86
N ALA A 154 -44.50 9.42 14.12
CA ALA A 154 -45.51 10.34 13.59
C ALA A 154 -46.48 10.81 14.69
N SER A 155 -46.69 12.13 14.75
CA SER A 155 -47.60 12.81 15.67
C SER A 155 -49.05 12.86 15.18
N SER A 156 -49.26 12.79 13.86
CA SER A 156 -50.57 12.90 13.22
C SER A 156 -50.77 11.86 12.11
N PHE A 157 -52.03 11.59 11.75
CA PHE A 157 -52.36 10.68 10.65
C PHE A 157 -51.88 11.20 9.29
N SER A 158 -51.89 12.53 9.09
CA SER A 158 -51.37 13.16 7.86
C SER A 158 -49.86 13.01 7.74
N GLU A 159 -49.12 13.14 8.84
CA GLU A 159 -47.67 12.91 8.88
C GLU A 159 -47.34 11.43 8.60
N LEU A 160 -48.11 10.50 9.16
CA LEU A 160 -47.96 9.07 8.88
C LEU A 160 -48.19 8.75 7.40
N ALA A 161 -49.22 9.34 6.78
CA ALA A 161 -49.50 9.18 5.35
C ALA A 161 -48.32 9.66 4.48
N GLN A 162 -47.77 10.85 4.76
CA GLN A 162 -46.61 11.40 4.05
C GLN A 162 -45.34 10.55 4.23
N LEU A 163 -45.15 9.91 5.39
CA LEU A 163 -44.05 8.97 5.60
C LEU A 163 -44.27 7.69 4.78
N THR A 164 -45.48 7.12 4.77
CA THR A 164 -45.77 5.93 3.97
C THR A 164 -45.64 6.17 2.46
N GLU A 165 -46.00 7.35 1.96
CA GLU A 165 -45.77 7.72 0.55
C GLU A 165 -44.27 7.77 0.19
N LYS A 166 -43.45 8.36 1.07
CA LYS A 166 -41.98 8.41 0.89
C LYS A 166 -41.34 7.02 0.95
N ASP A 167 -41.78 6.17 1.88
CA ASP A 167 -41.27 4.81 2.01
C ASP A 167 -41.68 3.95 0.80
N GLN A 168 -42.89 4.13 0.28
CA GLN A 168 -43.36 3.49 -0.96
C GLN A 168 -42.55 3.94 -2.18
N GLN A 169 -42.32 5.24 -2.35
CA GLN A 169 -41.46 5.78 -3.42
C GLN A 169 -40.04 5.19 -3.34
N GLN A 170 -39.42 5.20 -2.16
CA GLN A 170 -38.10 4.59 -1.97
C GLN A 170 -38.09 3.07 -2.23
N TYR A 171 -39.18 2.37 -1.95
CA TYR A 171 -39.30 0.95 -2.24
C TYR A 171 -39.38 0.70 -3.76
N GLU A 172 -40.20 1.46 -4.47
CA GLU A 172 -40.33 1.40 -5.93
C GLU A 172 -39.01 1.75 -6.62
N GLU A 173 -38.34 2.84 -6.22
CA GLU A 173 -36.99 3.18 -6.70
C GLU A 173 -35.99 2.03 -6.50
N LYS A 174 -35.99 1.39 -5.32
CA LYS A 174 -35.13 0.23 -5.02
C LYS A 174 -35.50 -0.99 -5.88
N GLN A 175 -36.77 -1.21 -6.19
CA GLN A 175 -37.20 -2.31 -7.06
C GLN A 175 -36.88 -2.05 -8.54
N ILE A 176 -36.86 -0.79 -8.99
CA ILE A 176 -36.39 -0.43 -10.33
C ILE A 176 -34.86 -0.56 -10.44
N LEU A 177 -34.12 -0.14 -9.40
CA LEU A 177 -32.65 -0.19 -9.38
C LEU A 177 -32.07 -1.61 -9.33
N LYS A 178 -32.69 -2.56 -8.62
CA LYS A 178 -32.16 -3.92 -8.44
C LYS A 178 -31.98 -4.71 -9.75
N PRO A 179 -32.95 -4.73 -10.70
CA PRO A 179 -32.76 -5.31 -12.04
C PRO A 179 -31.66 -4.60 -12.83
N THR A 180 -31.62 -3.26 -12.83
CA THR A 180 -30.60 -2.49 -13.58
C THR A 180 -29.18 -2.76 -13.09
N LEU A 181 -29.01 -3.01 -11.78
CA LEU A 181 -27.74 -3.40 -11.16
C LEU A 181 -27.39 -4.88 -11.36
N GLY A 182 -28.24 -5.67 -12.04
CA GLY A 182 -28.03 -7.10 -12.26
C GLY A 182 -28.10 -7.97 -11.00
N LEU A 183 -28.56 -7.39 -9.87
CA LEU A 183 -28.71 -8.08 -8.58
C LEU A 183 -29.92 -9.03 -8.56
N MET A 184 -30.89 -8.79 -9.44
CA MET A 184 -31.98 -9.73 -9.77
C MET A 184 -31.86 -10.16 -11.23
N GLY A 185 -30.68 -10.59 -11.66
CA GLY A 185 -30.56 -11.32 -12.93
C GLY A 185 -31.37 -12.61 -12.82
N GLY A 186 -32.40 -12.78 -13.65
CA GLY A 186 -33.39 -13.88 -13.61
C GLY A 186 -32.85 -15.26 -13.98
N PHE A 187 -31.70 -15.65 -13.44
CA PHE A 187 -31.12 -16.98 -13.56
C PHE A 187 -31.90 -17.99 -12.72
N ASP A 188 -32.32 -17.61 -11.51
CA ASP A 188 -33.05 -18.48 -10.58
C ASP A 188 -34.44 -18.88 -11.10
N GLU A 189 -35.12 -18.03 -11.89
CA GLU A 189 -36.41 -18.35 -12.51
C GLU A 189 -36.30 -19.34 -13.68
N ASN A 190 -35.16 -19.36 -14.38
CA ASN A 190 -34.95 -20.17 -15.58
C ASN A 190 -34.29 -21.54 -15.28
N GLY A 191 -33.97 -21.84 -14.03
CA GLY A 191 -33.40 -23.14 -13.63
C GLY A 191 -31.94 -23.38 -14.01
N TYR A 192 -31.22 -22.35 -14.48
CA TYR A 192 -29.79 -22.42 -14.82
C TYR A 192 -28.95 -21.60 -13.84
N THR A 193 -27.82 -22.16 -13.40
CA THR A 193 -26.87 -21.46 -12.52
C THR A 193 -25.62 -21.04 -13.28
N LYS A 194 -24.95 -19.98 -12.80
CA LYS A 194 -23.66 -19.55 -13.35
C LYS A 194 -22.58 -20.58 -13.02
N GLU A 195 -21.63 -20.76 -13.95
CA GLU A 195 -20.50 -21.67 -13.76
C GLU A 195 -19.66 -21.35 -12.51
N ALA A 196 -19.03 -22.37 -11.96
CA ALA A 196 -18.18 -22.23 -10.78
C ALA A 196 -16.88 -21.50 -11.13
N ARG A 197 -16.62 -20.37 -10.45
CA ARG A 197 -15.39 -19.57 -10.54
C ARG A 197 -14.12 -20.41 -10.50
N ASP A 198 -13.24 -20.22 -11.50
CA ASP A 198 -11.94 -20.90 -11.57
C ASP A 198 -11.13 -20.69 -10.27
N ARG A 199 -10.68 -21.80 -9.65
CA ARG A 199 -9.88 -21.78 -8.39
C ARG A 199 -8.53 -21.04 -8.52
N ILE A 200 -8.14 -20.65 -9.74
CA ILE A 200 -6.94 -19.85 -10.00
C ILE A 200 -7.11 -18.39 -9.54
N PHE A 201 -8.32 -17.83 -9.58
CA PHE A 201 -8.58 -16.45 -9.13
C PHE A 201 -8.43 -16.26 -7.61
N SER A 202 -8.55 -17.34 -6.82
CA SER A 202 -8.27 -17.33 -5.38
C SER A 202 -6.77 -17.42 -5.03
N LYS A 203 -5.86 -17.50 -6.02
CA LYS A 203 -4.41 -17.47 -5.76
C LYS A 203 -4.01 -16.08 -5.25
N GLY A 204 -3.16 -16.03 -4.22
CA GLY A 204 -2.81 -14.80 -3.49
C GLY A 204 -3.58 -14.63 -2.18
N GLN A 205 -4.77 -15.23 -2.04
CA GLN A 205 -5.63 -15.13 -0.84
C GLN A 205 -5.37 -16.24 0.20
N SER A 206 -4.40 -17.15 -0.04
CA SER A 206 -4.14 -18.29 0.85
C SER A 206 -3.61 -17.89 2.22
N LYS A 207 -4.11 -18.52 3.30
CA LYS A 207 -3.61 -18.38 4.68
C LYS A 207 -2.07 -18.46 4.77
N ARG A 208 -1.43 -19.32 3.98
CA ARG A 208 0.04 -19.44 3.92
C ARG A 208 0.72 -18.13 3.52
N ILE A 209 0.17 -17.42 2.53
CA ILE A 209 0.73 -16.17 2.00
C ILE A 209 0.47 -15.02 2.98
N TRP A 210 -0.73 -14.95 3.56
CA TRP A 210 -1.06 -13.98 4.61
C TRP A 210 -0.19 -14.14 5.87
N ASN A 211 0.08 -15.39 6.30
CA ASN A 211 1.00 -15.64 7.40
C ASN A 211 2.44 -15.19 7.09
N GLU A 212 2.89 -15.29 5.83
CA GLU A 212 4.19 -14.74 5.41
C GLU A 212 4.15 -13.20 5.40
N LEU A 213 3.08 -12.57 4.91
CA LEU A 213 2.88 -11.12 4.97
C LEU A 213 2.99 -10.61 6.41
N PHE A 214 2.24 -11.17 7.34
CA PHE A 214 2.24 -10.71 8.73
C PHE A 214 3.61 -10.90 9.41
N LYS A 215 4.40 -11.93 9.06
CA LYS A 215 5.81 -12.04 9.51
C LYS A 215 6.69 -10.91 8.96
N VAL A 216 6.51 -10.53 7.69
CA VAL A 216 7.24 -9.41 7.07
C VAL A 216 6.87 -8.09 7.75
N VAL A 217 5.58 -7.82 7.93
CA VAL A 217 5.09 -6.63 8.64
C VAL A 217 5.58 -6.64 10.10
N ASP A 218 5.54 -7.76 10.80
CA ASP A 218 6.03 -7.85 12.18
C ASP A 218 7.53 -7.55 12.29
N SER A 219 8.33 -8.18 11.42
CA SER A 219 9.80 -8.09 11.46
C SER A 219 10.41 -6.83 10.85
N SER A 220 9.59 -5.88 10.36
CA SER A 220 10.05 -4.66 9.70
C SER A 220 9.80 -3.40 10.55
N ASP A 221 10.76 -2.47 10.48
CA ASP A 221 10.64 -1.12 11.05
C ASP A 221 10.02 -0.15 10.03
N VAL A 222 10.20 -0.44 8.73
CA VAL A 222 9.67 0.31 7.59
C VAL A 222 9.03 -0.68 6.62
N VAL A 223 7.81 -0.40 6.17
CA VAL A 223 7.08 -1.15 5.15
C VAL A 223 6.98 -0.30 3.89
N ILE A 224 7.41 -0.85 2.77
CA ILE A 224 7.27 -0.28 1.44
C ILE A 224 6.19 -1.05 0.70
N GLU A 225 5.11 -0.40 0.32
CA GLU A 225 4.10 -0.97 -0.57
C GLU A 225 4.42 -0.61 -2.03
N VAL A 226 4.54 -1.65 -2.87
CA VAL A 226 4.92 -1.50 -4.28
C VAL A 226 3.69 -1.62 -5.18
N LEU A 227 3.34 -0.49 -5.80
CA LEU A 227 2.19 -0.32 -6.70
C LEU A 227 2.64 -0.38 -8.17
N ASP A 228 1.73 -0.73 -9.08
CA ASP A 228 1.95 -0.69 -10.53
C ASP A 228 1.50 0.68 -11.09
N ALA A 229 2.39 1.40 -11.78
CA ALA A 229 2.12 2.76 -12.29
C ALA A 229 0.94 2.85 -13.28
N ARG A 230 0.51 1.73 -13.86
CA ARG A 230 -0.61 1.66 -14.80
C ARG A 230 -1.97 1.67 -14.10
N ASP A 231 -2.06 1.07 -12.92
CA ASP A 231 -3.26 1.01 -12.09
C ASP A 231 -2.84 0.94 -10.60
N PRO A 232 -2.43 2.08 -9.99
CA PRO A 232 -1.99 2.07 -8.61
C PRO A 232 -3.13 1.84 -7.63
N MET A 233 -4.36 2.31 -7.94
CA MET A 233 -5.50 2.14 -7.04
C MET A 233 -5.99 0.68 -7.00
N GLY A 234 -6.04 -0.01 -8.14
CA GLY A 234 -6.37 -1.44 -8.19
C GLY A 234 -5.28 -2.35 -7.60
N THR A 235 -4.03 -1.88 -7.53
CA THR A 235 -2.89 -2.62 -6.94
C THR A 235 -2.52 -2.22 -5.50
N ARG A 236 -3.35 -1.36 -4.87
CA ARG A 236 -3.19 -0.87 -3.48
C ARG A 236 -3.96 -1.72 -2.47
N CYS A 237 -3.36 -1.99 -1.32
CA CYS A 237 -3.86 -2.92 -0.31
C CYS A 237 -4.41 -2.18 0.92
N SER A 238 -5.44 -1.36 0.77
CA SER A 238 -5.98 -0.51 1.86
C SER A 238 -6.35 -1.25 3.16
N SER A 239 -6.64 -2.56 3.11
CA SER A 239 -6.84 -3.39 4.31
C SER A 239 -5.57 -3.57 5.14
N VAL A 240 -4.40 -3.64 4.49
CA VAL A 240 -3.09 -3.70 5.16
C VAL A 240 -2.69 -2.33 5.70
N GLU A 241 -2.99 -1.25 4.97
CA GLU A 241 -2.78 0.13 5.43
C GLU A 241 -3.58 0.40 6.72
N GLN A 242 -4.87 0.06 6.73
CA GLN A 242 -5.75 0.20 7.90
C GLN A 242 -5.30 -0.68 9.08
N TYR A 243 -4.86 -1.91 8.81
CA TYR A 243 -4.27 -2.79 9.83
C TYR A 243 -3.02 -2.17 10.44
N MET A 244 -2.11 -1.64 9.61
CA MET A 244 -0.89 -1.00 10.10
C MET A 244 -1.17 0.26 10.92
N GLN A 245 -2.10 1.12 10.49
CA GLN A 245 -2.50 2.32 11.23
C GLN A 245 -3.07 2.02 12.62
N LYS A 246 -3.82 0.91 12.76
CA LYS A 246 -4.45 0.50 14.02
C LYS A 246 -3.49 -0.27 14.94
N GLU A 247 -2.88 -1.34 14.42
CA GLU A 247 -2.12 -2.32 15.23
C GLU A 247 -0.63 -1.99 15.31
N CYS A 248 -0.07 -1.28 14.32
CA CYS A 248 1.36 -1.03 14.18
C CYS A 248 1.73 0.44 13.91
N PRO A 249 1.16 1.45 14.62
CA PRO A 249 1.38 2.87 14.31
C PRO A 249 2.84 3.35 14.46
N HIS A 250 3.74 2.52 15.02
CA HIS A 250 5.17 2.81 15.15
C HIS A 250 6.00 2.41 13.92
N LYS A 251 5.38 1.76 12.92
CA LYS A 251 6.02 1.30 11.68
C LYS A 251 5.73 2.29 10.55
N HIS A 252 6.75 2.58 9.75
CA HIS A 252 6.64 3.61 8.72
C HIS A 252 6.15 3.01 7.42
N LEU A 253 5.05 3.51 6.87
CA LEU A 253 4.52 3.08 5.57
C LEU A 253 4.93 4.07 4.47
N VAL A 254 5.44 3.55 3.36
CA VAL A 254 5.89 4.33 2.19
C VAL A 254 5.38 3.66 0.92
N LEU A 255 4.86 4.45 -0.02
CA LEU A 255 4.41 3.94 -1.32
C LEU A 255 5.54 4.06 -2.35
N VAL A 256 5.72 3.02 -3.17
CA VAL A 256 6.62 3.03 -4.32
C VAL A 256 5.84 2.68 -5.57
N LEU A 257 5.64 3.68 -6.42
CA LEU A 257 5.02 3.57 -7.74
C LEU A 257 6.07 3.02 -8.71
N ASN A 258 5.97 1.75 -9.10
CA ASN A 258 6.95 1.09 -9.96
C ASN A 258 6.39 0.88 -11.38
N LYS A 259 7.29 0.63 -12.35
CA LYS A 259 6.99 0.53 -13.79
C LYS A 259 6.60 1.87 -14.44
N CYS A 260 7.17 2.98 -13.96
CA CYS A 260 6.93 4.31 -14.52
C CYS A 260 7.40 4.46 -16.00
N ASP A 261 8.11 3.48 -16.54
CA ASP A 261 8.48 3.34 -17.95
C ASP A 261 7.31 2.92 -18.86
N LEU A 262 6.26 2.28 -18.31
CA LEU A 262 5.09 1.83 -19.07
C LEU A 262 4.01 2.92 -19.24
N VAL A 263 4.19 4.08 -18.61
CA VAL A 263 3.20 5.18 -18.59
C VAL A 263 3.85 6.51 -18.98
N PRO A 264 3.10 7.48 -19.55
CA PRO A 264 3.63 8.82 -19.79
C PRO A 264 4.11 9.50 -18.51
N THR A 265 5.16 10.32 -18.60
CA THR A 265 5.77 11.00 -17.43
C THR A 265 4.78 11.87 -16.65
N TRP A 266 3.81 12.48 -17.32
CA TRP A 266 2.77 13.29 -16.68
C TRP A 266 1.81 12.44 -15.82
N VAL A 267 1.49 11.22 -16.26
CA VAL A 267 0.66 10.25 -15.52
C VAL A 267 1.36 9.83 -14.25
N ALA A 268 2.65 9.47 -14.33
CA ALA A 268 3.45 9.12 -13.16
C ALA A 268 3.56 10.29 -12.17
N ALA A 269 3.75 11.53 -12.64
CA ALA A 269 3.81 12.71 -11.80
C ALA A 269 2.47 13.01 -11.10
N ALA A 270 1.35 12.90 -11.82
CA ALA A 270 0.01 13.08 -11.27
C ALA A 270 -0.34 12.02 -10.22
N TRP A 271 -0.04 10.75 -10.46
CA TRP A 271 -0.21 9.70 -9.46
C TRP A 271 0.66 9.90 -8.22
N VAL A 272 1.90 10.34 -8.36
CA VAL A 272 2.74 10.72 -7.20
C VAL A 272 2.11 11.88 -6.43
N LYS A 273 1.61 12.93 -7.10
CA LYS A 273 0.91 14.05 -6.44
C LYS A 273 -0.33 13.57 -5.67
N HIS A 274 -1.14 12.70 -6.28
CA HIS A 274 -2.35 12.16 -5.68
C HIS A 274 -2.05 11.31 -4.44
N LEU A 275 -1.17 10.31 -4.58
CA LEU A 275 -0.84 9.36 -3.50
C LEU A 275 -0.03 10.00 -2.36
N SER A 276 0.75 11.06 -2.63
CA SER A 276 1.48 11.81 -1.59
C SER A 276 0.57 12.54 -0.60
N LYS A 277 -0.72 12.69 -0.90
CA LYS A 277 -1.73 13.19 0.05
C LYS A 277 -1.96 12.21 1.21
N ASP A 278 -1.81 10.90 0.95
CA ASP A 278 -2.03 9.82 1.94
C ASP A 278 -0.73 9.36 2.60
N PHE A 279 0.31 9.13 1.80
CA PHE A 279 1.58 8.54 2.26
C PHE A 279 2.76 9.01 1.38
N PRO A 280 3.97 9.17 1.94
CA PRO A 280 5.17 9.50 1.16
C PRO A 280 5.35 8.53 -0.02
N THR A 281 5.27 9.07 -1.25
CA THR A 281 5.26 8.26 -2.48
C THR A 281 6.49 8.54 -3.34
N LEU A 282 7.15 7.49 -3.83
CA LEU A 282 8.29 7.58 -4.76
C LEU A 282 8.00 6.88 -6.09
N ALA A 283 8.28 7.57 -7.21
CA ALA A 283 8.30 6.95 -8.54
C ALA A 283 9.60 6.15 -8.77
N PHE A 284 9.49 5.00 -9.44
CA PHE A 284 10.59 4.05 -9.60
C PHE A 284 10.54 3.31 -10.95
N HIS A 285 11.71 3.04 -11.52
CA HIS A 285 11.87 2.07 -12.62
C HIS A 285 12.96 1.05 -12.23
N ALA A 286 12.54 -0.20 -12.09
CA ALA A 286 13.37 -1.29 -11.59
C ALA A 286 14.14 -2.00 -12.72
N SER A 287 15.38 -1.57 -12.95
CA SER A 287 16.35 -2.23 -13.82
C SER A 287 17.74 -2.24 -13.19
N ILE A 288 18.51 -3.31 -13.41
CA ILE A 288 19.86 -3.47 -12.83
C ILE A 288 20.84 -2.46 -13.46
N THR A 289 20.66 -2.14 -14.75
CA THR A 289 21.54 -1.26 -15.52
C THR A 289 21.06 0.19 -15.49
N ASN A 290 19.87 0.47 -16.02
CA ASN A 290 19.30 1.82 -16.15
C ASN A 290 18.09 1.99 -15.24
N SER A 291 18.30 2.44 -13.99
CA SER A 291 17.22 2.58 -12.99
C SER A 291 16.86 4.03 -12.69
N PHE A 292 15.57 4.28 -12.48
CA PHE A 292 15.04 5.54 -11.97
C PHE A 292 14.60 5.40 -10.50
N GLY A 293 14.61 6.49 -9.73
CA GLY A 293 14.19 6.51 -8.32
C GLY A 293 15.17 5.88 -7.31
N LYS A 294 16.16 5.10 -7.77
CA LYS A 294 17.14 4.40 -6.93
C LYS A 294 17.84 5.28 -5.89
N GLY A 295 18.33 6.46 -6.30
CA GLY A 295 19.03 7.38 -5.39
C GLY A 295 18.12 7.88 -4.27
N SER A 296 16.90 8.31 -4.64
CA SER A 296 15.87 8.79 -3.71
C SER A 296 15.48 7.73 -2.68
N LEU A 297 15.24 6.48 -3.12
CA LEU A 297 14.89 5.41 -2.20
C LEU A 297 16.04 5.06 -1.24
N ILE A 298 17.30 5.08 -1.71
CA ILE A 298 18.47 4.88 -0.82
C ILE A 298 18.63 6.03 0.19
N GLN A 299 18.33 7.27 -0.21
CA GLN A 299 18.36 8.43 0.68
C GLN A 299 17.28 8.34 1.76
N LEU A 300 16.04 7.98 1.38
CA LEU A 300 14.94 7.78 2.32
C LEU A 300 15.24 6.66 3.33
N LEU A 301 15.76 5.51 2.88
CA LEU A 301 16.16 4.43 3.78
C LEU A 301 17.32 4.83 4.71
N ARG A 302 18.21 5.73 4.27
CA ARG A 302 19.28 6.30 5.11
C ARG A 302 18.71 7.25 6.16
N GLN A 303 17.70 8.05 5.82
CA GLN A 303 16.99 8.92 6.78
C GLN A 303 16.32 8.07 7.88
N PHE A 304 15.59 7.02 7.52
CA PHE A 304 15.03 6.08 8.53
C PHE A 304 16.11 5.38 9.39
N ALA A 305 17.25 4.99 8.80
CA ALA A 305 18.37 4.45 9.57
C ALA A 305 19.03 5.51 10.49
N SER A 306 18.90 6.80 10.18
CA SER A 306 19.37 7.91 11.01
C SER A 306 18.36 8.35 12.07
N LEU A 307 17.07 8.08 11.87
CA LEU A 307 16.02 8.31 12.89
C LEU A 307 16.08 7.23 13.98
N HIS A 308 16.29 5.97 13.60
CA HIS A 308 16.46 4.83 14.51
C HIS A 308 17.94 4.59 14.85
N THR A 309 18.57 5.52 15.58
CA THR A 309 20.00 5.39 16.01
C THR A 309 20.20 4.39 17.15
N ASP A 310 19.19 4.21 17.99
CA ASP A 310 19.13 3.23 19.08
C ASP A 310 19.12 1.79 18.54
N ARG A 311 18.53 1.59 17.36
CA ARG A 311 18.54 0.30 16.66
C ARG A 311 19.87 0.10 15.91
N LYS A 312 20.53 -1.02 16.24
CA LYS A 312 21.78 -1.46 15.58
C LYS A 312 21.62 -1.64 14.06
N GLN A 313 20.42 -2.04 13.64
CA GLN A 313 20.03 -2.31 12.26
C GLN A 313 18.53 -2.03 12.11
N ILE A 314 18.10 -1.67 10.91
CA ILE A 314 16.69 -1.57 10.52
C ILE A 314 16.35 -2.62 9.45
N SER A 315 15.11 -3.09 9.47
CA SER A 315 14.51 -4.03 8.53
C SER A 315 13.43 -3.32 7.70
N VAL A 316 13.49 -3.48 6.39
CA VAL A 316 12.59 -2.86 5.41
C VAL A 316 11.81 -3.94 4.68
N GLY A 317 10.50 -4.05 4.93
CA GLY A 317 9.62 -5.00 4.25
C GLY A 317 9.10 -4.47 2.92
N PHE A 318 9.09 -5.27 1.86
CA PHE A 318 8.40 -4.95 0.61
C PHE A 318 7.09 -5.72 0.52
N ILE A 319 5.95 -5.03 0.39
CA ILE A 319 4.60 -5.61 0.24
C ILE A 319 3.90 -5.13 -1.05
N GLY A 320 2.68 -5.59 -1.31
CA GLY A 320 1.88 -5.24 -2.49
C GLY A 320 1.56 -6.43 -3.41
N TYR A 321 0.84 -6.18 -4.50
CA TYR A 321 0.32 -7.22 -5.41
C TYR A 321 1.40 -8.10 -6.07
N PRO A 322 1.07 -9.32 -6.55
CA PRO A 322 1.93 -10.07 -7.47
C PRO A 322 2.34 -9.22 -8.68
N ASN A 323 3.51 -9.51 -9.26
CA ASN A 323 4.03 -8.83 -10.46
C ASN A 323 4.20 -7.30 -10.41
N THR A 324 3.97 -6.60 -9.29
CA THR A 324 4.25 -5.15 -9.17
C THR A 324 5.75 -4.81 -9.21
N GLY A 325 6.62 -5.77 -8.87
CA GLY A 325 8.08 -5.68 -9.05
C GLY A 325 8.94 -5.60 -7.80
N LYS A 326 8.42 -5.93 -6.61
CA LYS A 326 9.16 -6.03 -5.32
C LYS A 326 10.60 -6.58 -5.47
N SER A 327 10.72 -7.82 -5.92
CA SER A 327 12.00 -8.52 -6.12
C SER A 327 12.92 -7.81 -7.14
N SER A 328 12.36 -7.15 -8.16
CA SER A 328 13.11 -6.35 -9.14
C SER A 328 13.66 -5.05 -8.54
N ILE A 329 12.92 -4.38 -7.65
CA ILE A 329 13.40 -3.21 -6.89
C ILE A 329 14.57 -3.61 -6.00
N ILE A 330 14.48 -4.74 -5.31
CA ILE A 330 15.57 -5.25 -4.46
C ILE A 330 16.83 -5.56 -5.29
N ASN A 331 16.69 -6.24 -6.44
CA ASN A 331 17.79 -6.49 -7.38
C ASN A 331 18.42 -5.18 -7.90
N THR A 332 17.58 -4.18 -8.21
CA THR A 332 17.99 -2.84 -8.63
C THR A 332 18.79 -2.12 -7.55
N LEU A 333 18.31 -2.13 -6.30
CA LEU A 333 19.02 -1.58 -5.14
C LEU A 333 20.39 -2.24 -4.97
N ARG A 334 20.46 -3.58 -5.09
CA ARG A 334 21.70 -4.36 -4.98
C ARG A 334 22.66 -4.28 -6.19
N ARG A 335 22.23 -3.75 -7.34
CA ARG A 335 22.95 -3.81 -8.65
C ARG A 335 23.31 -5.24 -9.11
N LYS A 336 22.59 -6.26 -8.65
CA LYS A 336 22.79 -7.65 -9.07
C LYS A 336 21.54 -8.48 -8.84
N LYS A 337 21.39 -9.59 -9.57
CA LYS A 337 20.34 -10.57 -9.33
C LYS A 337 20.60 -11.29 -8.00
N VAL A 338 19.74 -11.03 -7.00
CA VAL A 338 19.71 -11.68 -5.68
C VAL A 338 18.40 -12.45 -5.52
N CYS A 339 17.28 -11.79 -5.82
CA CYS A 339 15.98 -12.43 -5.91
C CYS A 339 15.78 -13.06 -7.30
N ASN A 340 15.09 -14.19 -7.36
CA ASN A 340 14.51 -14.67 -8.60
C ASN A 340 13.40 -13.71 -9.07
N VAL A 341 13.32 -13.52 -10.37
CA VAL A 341 12.37 -12.62 -11.04
C VAL A 341 11.95 -13.27 -12.36
N ALA A 342 10.64 -13.27 -12.60
CA ALA A 342 10.02 -13.82 -13.80
C ALA A 342 8.74 -13.03 -14.11
N PRO A 343 8.27 -12.99 -15.37
CA PRO A 343 7.03 -12.30 -15.75
C PRO A 343 5.75 -13.10 -15.38
N ILE A 344 5.89 -14.17 -14.58
CA ILE A 344 4.78 -15.02 -14.12
C ILE A 344 4.53 -14.78 -12.63
N PRO A 345 3.26 -14.69 -12.19
CA PRO A 345 2.96 -14.52 -10.78
C PRO A 345 3.33 -15.78 -9.97
N GLY A 346 3.63 -15.57 -8.69
CA GLY A 346 3.95 -16.63 -7.73
C GLY A 346 5.39 -17.15 -7.77
N GLU A 347 6.33 -16.39 -8.35
CA GLU A 347 7.77 -16.71 -8.34
C GLU A 347 8.33 -16.68 -6.90
N THR A 348 8.20 -15.55 -6.21
CA THR A 348 8.53 -15.43 -4.77
C THR A 348 7.45 -16.10 -3.94
N LYS A 349 7.80 -17.21 -3.26
CA LYS A 349 6.86 -18.08 -2.51
C LYS A 349 6.96 -18.01 -1.00
N VAL A 350 8.08 -17.49 -0.48
CA VAL A 350 8.50 -17.45 0.94
C VAL A 350 9.33 -16.17 1.11
N TRP A 351 9.27 -15.55 2.29
CA TRP A 351 10.08 -14.36 2.58
C TRP A 351 11.60 -14.62 2.64
N GLN A 352 12.41 -13.60 2.36
CA GLN A 352 13.88 -13.70 2.42
C GLN A 352 14.56 -12.39 2.85
N TYR A 353 15.60 -12.51 3.68
CA TYR A 353 16.41 -11.39 4.17
C TYR A 353 17.60 -11.08 3.26
N ILE A 354 17.74 -9.82 2.84
CA ILE A 354 18.76 -9.35 1.90
C ILE A 354 19.48 -8.12 2.44
N THR A 355 20.80 -8.19 2.55
CA THR A 355 21.64 -7.15 3.17
C THR A 355 21.97 -6.00 2.22
N LEU A 356 21.26 -4.86 2.29
CA LEU A 356 21.60 -3.70 1.44
C LEU A 356 22.85 -2.97 1.96
N MET A 357 22.90 -2.70 3.26
CA MET A 357 24.03 -2.07 3.95
C MET A 357 24.25 -2.74 5.31
N LYS A 358 25.35 -2.46 6.01
CA LYS A 358 25.63 -3.02 7.35
C LYS A 358 24.51 -2.77 8.38
N ARG A 359 23.74 -1.68 8.22
CA ARG A 359 22.61 -1.31 9.10
C ARG A 359 21.22 -1.50 8.45
N VAL A 360 21.12 -1.87 7.17
CA VAL A 360 19.84 -1.91 6.44
C VAL A 360 19.63 -3.28 5.80
N TYR A 361 18.63 -4.00 6.30
CA TYR A 361 18.14 -5.25 5.77
C TYR A 361 16.86 -5.00 4.96
N LEU A 362 16.74 -5.65 3.81
CA LEU A 362 15.54 -5.68 2.99
C LEU A 362 14.89 -7.06 3.15
N ILE A 363 13.56 -7.11 3.15
CA ILE A 363 12.77 -8.32 3.22
C ILE A 363 11.89 -8.39 1.97
N ASP A 364 12.14 -9.37 1.11
CA ASP A 364 11.28 -9.67 -0.05
C ASP A 364 10.10 -10.54 0.42
N SER A 365 8.91 -10.31 -0.11
CA SER A 365 7.68 -11.04 0.27
C SER A 365 6.94 -11.62 -0.95
N PRO A 366 6.17 -12.71 -0.77
CA PRO A 366 5.20 -13.13 -1.78
C PRO A 366 4.16 -12.03 -2.03
N GLY A 367 3.63 -11.94 -3.25
CA GLY A 367 2.54 -11.01 -3.55
C GLY A 367 1.22 -11.41 -2.90
N ILE A 368 0.50 -10.43 -2.35
CA ILE A 368 -0.82 -10.60 -1.72
C ILE A 368 -1.93 -10.06 -2.59
N VAL A 369 -3.14 -10.58 -2.41
CA VAL A 369 -4.38 -10.01 -2.98
C VAL A 369 -5.43 -10.02 -1.88
N PRO A 370 -5.93 -8.85 -1.43
CA PRO A 370 -7.10 -8.76 -0.56
C PRO A 370 -8.30 -9.53 -1.14
N PRO A 371 -9.01 -10.34 -0.33
CA PRO A 371 -10.30 -10.89 -0.75
C PRO A 371 -11.36 -9.78 -0.71
N SER A 372 -11.60 -9.15 -1.86
CA SER A 372 -12.66 -8.16 -2.07
C SER A 372 -13.77 -8.74 -2.92
N SER A 373 -15.02 -8.70 -2.45
CA SER A 373 -16.19 -9.09 -3.26
C SER A 373 -16.52 -8.11 -4.38
N LYS A 374 -15.83 -6.95 -4.45
CA LYS A 374 -15.99 -5.94 -5.50
C LYS A 374 -15.05 -6.15 -6.69
N ASP A 375 -13.96 -6.89 -6.52
CA ASP A 375 -13.00 -7.15 -7.60
C ASP A 375 -13.54 -8.24 -8.55
N SER A 376 -13.69 -7.90 -9.83
CA SER A 376 -14.07 -8.85 -10.87
C SER A 376 -12.93 -9.83 -11.20
N GLU A 377 -13.26 -10.91 -11.92
CA GLU A 377 -12.25 -11.84 -12.45
C GLU A 377 -11.35 -11.19 -13.49
N SER A 378 -11.92 -10.33 -14.33
CA SER A 378 -11.20 -9.50 -15.30
C SER A 378 -10.19 -8.57 -14.62
N ASP A 379 -10.56 -7.87 -13.54
CA ASP A 379 -9.65 -7.02 -12.78
C ASP A 379 -8.46 -7.80 -12.21
N ILE A 380 -8.70 -8.95 -11.60
CA ILE A 380 -7.65 -9.81 -11.04
C ILE A 380 -6.72 -10.34 -12.16
N LEU A 381 -7.26 -10.62 -13.34
CA LEU A 381 -6.52 -11.06 -14.52
C LEU A 381 -5.62 -9.94 -15.09
N PHE A 382 -6.14 -8.72 -15.21
CA PHE A 382 -5.44 -7.55 -15.78
C PHE A 382 -4.47 -6.86 -14.81
N ARG A 383 -4.63 -7.07 -13.50
CA ARG A 383 -3.61 -6.74 -12.48
C ARG A 383 -2.46 -7.76 -12.46
N GLY A 384 -2.51 -8.80 -13.29
CA GLY A 384 -1.42 -9.77 -13.48
C GLY A 384 -1.23 -10.75 -12.31
N VAL A 385 -2.28 -11.00 -11.51
CA VAL A 385 -2.28 -11.93 -10.36
C VAL A 385 -2.25 -13.40 -10.81
N VAL A 386 -2.95 -13.69 -11.90
CA VAL A 386 -3.28 -15.04 -12.37
C VAL A 386 -2.33 -15.51 -13.48
N ARG A 387 -2.05 -16.82 -13.52
CA ARG A 387 -1.38 -17.47 -14.65
C ARG A 387 -2.41 -17.76 -15.74
N VAL A 388 -2.39 -16.96 -16.79
CA VAL A 388 -3.33 -16.98 -17.94
C VAL A 388 -3.43 -18.38 -18.60
N GLU A 389 -2.41 -19.22 -18.45
CA GLU A 389 -2.41 -20.63 -18.88
C GLU A 389 -3.48 -21.50 -18.21
N HIS A 390 -3.95 -21.14 -17.01
CA HIS A 390 -4.91 -21.91 -16.20
C HIS A 390 -6.30 -21.27 -16.14
N VAL A 391 -6.57 -20.31 -17.03
CA VAL A 391 -7.90 -19.72 -17.22
C VAL A 391 -8.62 -20.57 -18.27
N SER A 392 -9.85 -20.98 -17.95
CA SER A 392 -10.65 -21.87 -18.79
C SER A 392 -11.00 -21.21 -20.12
N HIS A 393 -11.71 -20.07 -20.09
CA HIS A 393 -12.13 -19.30 -21.27
C HIS A 393 -11.53 -17.88 -21.32
N PRO A 394 -10.24 -17.73 -21.72
CA PRO A 394 -9.58 -16.45 -21.99
C PRO A 394 -10.32 -15.48 -22.92
N ALA A 395 -11.03 -15.97 -23.94
CA ALA A 395 -11.67 -15.12 -24.94
C ALA A 395 -12.71 -14.14 -24.35
N GLN A 396 -13.46 -14.56 -23.31
CA GLN A 396 -14.51 -13.73 -22.68
C GLN A 396 -13.99 -12.41 -22.08
N TYR A 397 -12.70 -12.34 -21.73
CA TYR A 397 -12.08 -11.16 -21.13
C TYR A 397 -11.64 -10.13 -22.18
N MET A 398 -11.60 -10.50 -23.45
CA MET A 398 -11.07 -9.64 -24.52
C MET A 398 -11.86 -8.33 -24.72
N PRO A 399 -13.21 -8.28 -24.66
CA PRO A 399 -13.95 -7.01 -24.73
C PRO A 399 -13.52 -6.01 -23.65
N GLU A 400 -13.31 -6.47 -22.41
CA GLU A 400 -12.84 -5.60 -21.32
C GLU A 400 -11.38 -5.16 -21.50
N LEU A 401 -10.51 -6.03 -22.04
CA LEU A 401 -9.13 -5.65 -22.38
C LEU A 401 -9.13 -4.54 -23.42
N LEU A 402 -9.92 -4.68 -24.49
CA LEU A 402 -10.04 -3.69 -25.56
C LEU A 402 -10.63 -2.37 -25.05
N LYS A 403 -11.48 -2.38 -24.02
CA LYS A 403 -11.97 -1.16 -23.36
C LYS A 403 -10.87 -0.41 -22.57
N ARG A 404 -9.81 -1.09 -22.12
CA ARG A 404 -8.70 -0.49 -21.35
C ARG A 404 -7.54 0.02 -22.22
N VAL A 405 -7.56 -0.24 -23.53
CA VAL A 405 -6.45 0.09 -24.45
C VAL A 405 -6.98 0.90 -25.63
N GLU A 406 -6.32 2.01 -25.95
CA GLU A 406 -6.64 2.76 -27.17
C GLU A 406 -6.42 1.90 -28.43
N LYS A 407 -7.42 1.87 -29.32
CA LYS A 407 -7.39 1.12 -30.59
C LYS A 407 -6.08 1.32 -31.36
N LYS A 408 -5.63 2.58 -31.49
CA LYS A 408 -4.37 2.99 -32.12
C LYS A 408 -3.12 2.27 -31.60
N HIS A 409 -3.08 1.91 -30.32
CA HIS A 409 -1.97 1.18 -29.72
C HIS A 409 -1.99 -0.31 -30.07
N LEU A 410 -3.18 -0.92 -30.12
CA LEU A 410 -3.35 -2.31 -30.56
C LEU A 410 -3.02 -2.46 -32.05
N GLU A 411 -3.57 -1.57 -32.88
CA GLU A 411 -3.33 -1.55 -34.33
C GLU A 411 -1.83 -1.38 -34.65
N ARG A 412 -1.10 -0.54 -33.89
CA ARG A 412 0.36 -0.43 -34.01
C ARG A 412 1.12 -1.67 -33.51
N THR A 413 0.67 -2.29 -32.41
CA THR A 413 1.41 -3.40 -31.75
C THR A 413 1.29 -4.72 -32.52
N TYR A 414 0.15 -4.93 -33.21
CA TYR A 414 -0.11 -6.13 -33.99
C TYR A 414 -0.15 -5.88 -35.51
N GLU A 415 -0.06 -4.61 -35.95
CA GLU A 415 -0.13 -4.19 -37.36
C GLU A 415 -1.39 -4.79 -38.03
N LEU A 416 -2.54 -4.54 -37.41
CA LEU A 416 -3.87 -5.01 -37.81
C LEU A 416 -4.83 -3.82 -37.77
N SER A 417 -5.78 -3.77 -38.69
CA SER A 417 -6.77 -2.69 -38.80
C SER A 417 -8.16 -3.22 -39.13
N GLY A 418 -9.18 -2.38 -38.95
CA GLY A 418 -10.54 -2.67 -39.42
C GLY A 418 -11.24 -3.82 -38.68
N TRP A 419 -11.07 -3.92 -37.36
CA TRP A 419 -11.88 -4.76 -36.48
C TRP A 419 -12.85 -3.87 -35.67
N ASN A 420 -14.02 -4.38 -35.34
CA ASN A 420 -15.04 -3.71 -34.53
C ASN A 420 -15.34 -4.51 -33.26
N THR A 421 -15.44 -5.83 -33.37
CA THR A 421 -15.73 -6.74 -32.26
C THR A 421 -14.45 -7.41 -31.73
N ALA A 422 -14.45 -7.82 -30.46
CA ALA A 422 -13.33 -8.55 -29.86
C ALA A 422 -13.02 -9.87 -30.59
N GLU A 423 -14.06 -10.58 -31.02
CA GLU A 423 -13.96 -11.83 -31.77
C GLU A 423 -13.26 -11.63 -33.13
N GLU A 424 -13.70 -10.64 -33.92
CA GLU A 424 -13.04 -10.27 -35.19
C GLU A 424 -11.55 -9.92 -35.00
N PHE A 425 -11.22 -9.22 -33.90
CA PHE A 425 -9.83 -8.89 -33.58
C PHE A 425 -9.00 -10.15 -33.31
N ILE A 426 -9.53 -11.09 -32.52
CA ILE A 426 -8.85 -12.36 -32.22
C ILE A 426 -8.70 -13.21 -33.48
N GLU A 427 -9.75 -13.32 -34.31
CA GLU A 427 -9.71 -14.09 -35.56
C GLU A 427 -8.68 -13.51 -36.54
N LYS A 428 -8.72 -12.19 -36.79
CA LYS A 428 -7.75 -11.53 -37.68
C LYS A 428 -6.31 -11.70 -37.18
N LEU A 429 -6.11 -11.66 -35.86
CA LEU A 429 -4.81 -11.92 -35.25
C LEU A 429 -4.39 -13.40 -35.34
N ALA A 430 -5.32 -14.35 -35.20
CA ALA A 430 -5.08 -15.78 -35.41
C ALA A 430 -4.63 -16.07 -36.84
N ARG A 431 -5.39 -15.58 -37.83
CA ARG A 431 -5.06 -15.71 -39.26
C ARG A 431 -3.73 -15.05 -39.61
N LYS A 432 -3.46 -13.83 -39.14
CA LYS A 432 -2.17 -13.15 -39.39
C LYS A 432 -0.98 -13.85 -38.72
N SER A 433 -1.16 -14.40 -37.52
CA SER A 433 -0.08 -15.09 -36.79
C SER A 433 0.11 -16.55 -37.17
N GLY A 434 -0.67 -17.09 -38.11
CA GLY A 434 -0.65 -18.50 -38.49
C GLY A 434 -1.12 -19.45 -37.39
N ARG A 435 -1.80 -18.95 -36.36
CA ARG A 435 -2.31 -19.73 -35.23
C ARG A 435 -3.69 -20.30 -35.56
N LEU A 436 -3.68 -21.35 -36.37
CA LEU A 436 -4.87 -22.07 -36.79
C LEU A 436 -4.83 -23.51 -36.26
N LEU A 437 -6.00 -24.03 -35.92
CA LEU A 437 -6.22 -25.44 -35.60
C LEU A 437 -6.36 -26.27 -36.90
N LYS A 438 -6.46 -27.59 -36.75
CA LYS A 438 -6.69 -28.51 -37.87
C LYS A 438 -8.02 -28.15 -38.54
N GLY A 439 -8.00 -27.91 -39.85
CA GLY A 439 -9.17 -27.43 -40.60
C GLY A 439 -9.17 -25.91 -40.87
N ALA A 440 -8.08 -25.20 -40.56
CA ALA A 440 -7.94 -23.75 -40.75
C ALA A 440 -8.88 -22.87 -39.89
N GLU A 441 -9.41 -23.45 -38.81
CA GLU A 441 -10.15 -22.75 -37.76
C GLU A 441 -9.19 -21.88 -36.90
N PRO A 442 -9.53 -20.62 -36.57
CA PRO A 442 -8.67 -19.76 -35.75
C PRO A 442 -8.57 -20.21 -34.28
N ASP A 443 -7.36 -20.28 -33.72
CA ASP A 443 -7.14 -20.58 -32.29
C ASP A 443 -7.49 -19.37 -31.40
N MET A 444 -8.79 -19.18 -31.16
CA MET A 444 -9.32 -18.05 -30.39
C MET A 444 -8.75 -17.98 -28.97
N GLU A 445 -8.62 -19.13 -28.31
CA GLU A 445 -8.20 -19.20 -26.91
C GLU A 445 -6.69 -19.03 -26.76
N GLY A 446 -5.87 -19.67 -27.60
CA GLY A 446 -4.41 -19.52 -27.55
C GLY A 446 -3.92 -18.14 -27.98
N VAL A 447 -4.63 -17.47 -28.90
CA VAL A 447 -4.39 -16.06 -29.24
C VAL A 447 -4.82 -15.15 -28.09
N SER A 448 -6.01 -15.34 -27.50
CA SER A 448 -6.47 -14.56 -26.34
C SER A 448 -5.49 -14.68 -25.15
N ARG A 449 -5.00 -15.90 -24.85
CA ARG A 449 -3.94 -16.11 -23.85
C ARG A 449 -2.66 -15.35 -24.17
N GLN A 450 -2.30 -15.19 -25.45
CA GLN A 450 -1.13 -14.41 -25.84
C GLN A 450 -1.36 -12.90 -25.64
N VAL A 451 -2.49 -12.36 -26.07
CA VAL A 451 -2.79 -10.92 -25.94
C VAL A 451 -2.85 -10.49 -24.48
N ILE A 452 -3.48 -11.28 -23.61
CA ILE A 452 -3.54 -11.00 -22.16
C ILE A 452 -2.14 -11.05 -21.51
N LYS A 453 -1.24 -11.94 -21.98
CA LYS A 453 0.17 -11.94 -21.54
C LYS A 453 0.94 -10.72 -22.04
N ASP A 454 0.75 -10.32 -23.29
CA ASP A 454 1.38 -9.14 -23.89
C ASP A 454 0.93 -7.84 -23.18
N PHE A 455 -0.36 -7.74 -22.83
CA PHE A 455 -0.94 -6.68 -21.99
C PHE A 455 -0.31 -6.64 -20.59
N ASN A 456 -0.30 -7.77 -19.88
CA ASN A 456 0.23 -7.85 -18.51
C ASN A 456 1.74 -7.54 -18.45
N ARG A 457 2.49 -7.96 -19.48
CA ARG A 457 3.94 -7.70 -19.63
C ARG A 457 4.29 -6.27 -20.06
N GLY A 458 3.31 -5.46 -20.49
CA GLY A 458 3.54 -4.09 -20.93
C GLY A 458 4.04 -3.96 -22.38
N LYS A 459 3.86 -4.98 -23.22
CA LYS A 459 4.10 -4.87 -24.68
C LYS A 459 3.04 -3.99 -25.34
N ILE A 460 1.80 -4.10 -24.85
CA ILE A 460 0.70 -3.21 -25.21
C ILE A 460 0.69 -2.05 -24.18
N PRO A 461 0.86 -0.79 -24.60
CA PRO A 461 0.84 0.35 -23.68
C PRO A 461 -0.59 0.68 -23.26
N TRP A 462 -0.79 0.85 -21.95
CA TRP A 462 -2.07 1.21 -21.33
C TRP A 462 -1.84 1.82 -19.94
N PHE A 463 -2.76 2.66 -19.48
CA PHE A 463 -2.78 3.21 -18.12
C PHE A 463 -4.20 3.66 -17.75
N VAL A 464 -4.52 3.63 -16.45
CA VAL A 464 -5.71 4.28 -15.90
C VAL A 464 -5.41 5.77 -15.71
N PRO A 465 -6.28 6.68 -16.17
CA PRO A 465 -6.08 8.11 -15.92
C PRO A 465 -6.11 8.40 -14.41
N PRO A 466 -5.22 9.28 -13.91
CA PRO A 466 -5.26 9.73 -12.52
C PRO A 466 -6.54 10.53 -12.27
N PRO A 467 -7.06 10.57 -11.02
CA PRO A 467 -8.18 11.44 -10.66
C PRO A 467 -7.87 12.89 -11.00
N GLU A 468 -8.81 13.58 -11.64
CA GLU A 468 -8.69 15.01 -11.90
C GLU A 468 -8.59 15.77 -10.58
N ASP A 469 -7.54 16.58 -10.43
CA ASP A 469 -7.44 17.48 -9.27
C ASP A 469 -8.54 18.54 -9.39
N LYS A 470 -9.54 18.48 -8.52
CA LYS A 470 -10.58 19.52 -8.38
C LYS A 470 -10.05 20.87 -7.88
N GLU A 471 -8.77 20.96 -7.56
CA GLU A 471 -8.07 22.22 -7.35
C GLU A 471 -7.87 22.89 -8.71
N GLU A 472 -8.73 23.86 -9.03
CA GLU A 472 -8.49 24.79 -10.14
C GLU A 472 -7.03 25.25 -10.11
N TYR A 473 -6.37 25.14 -11.26
CA TYR A 473 -4.95 25.44 -11.39
C TYR A 473 -4.71 26.96 -11.37
N ARG A 474 -4.84 27.58 -10.18
CA ARG A 474 -4.46 28.99 -9.89
C ARG A 474 -2.93 29.21 -9.94
N GLY A 475 -2.22 28.42 -10.72
CA GLY A 475 -0.80 28.56 -11.02
C GLY A 475 -0.65 28.90 -12.50
N VAL A 476 -0.53 30.18 -12.83
CA VAL A 476 -0.28 30.64 -14.20
C VAL A 476 0.94 29.90 -14.75
N ASP A 477 0.73 29.01 -15.73
CA ASP A 477 1.78 28.17 -16.28
C ASP A 477 2.73 29.00 -17.16
N LYS A 478 3.71 29.64 -16.49
CA LYS A 478 4.63 30.60 -17.10
C LYS A 478 5.33 30.03 -18.34
N LYS A 479 5.52 28.71 -18.43
CA LYS A 479 6.14 28.06 -19.60
C LYS A 479 5.25 28.08 -20.85
N VAL A 480 3.93 27.97 -20.70
CA VAL A 480 2.99 28.11 -21.82
C VAL A 480 2.95 29.57 -22.28
N GLY A 481 2.93 30.52 -21.33
CA GLY A 481 3.03 31.96 -21.62
C GLY A 481 4.29 32.35 -22.39
N TYR A 482 5.46 31.76 -22.04
CA TYR A 482 6.71 32.00 -22.77
C TYR A 482 6.71 31.41 -24.19
N LYS A 483 6.12 30.22 -24.42
CA LYS A 483 5.96 29.68 -25.77
C LYS A 483 5.01 30.53 -26.62
N ARG A 484 3.89 30.99 -26.05
CA ARG A 484 2.90 31.83 -26.73
C ARG A 484 3.48 33.20 -27.10
N LYS A 485 4.13 33.90 -26.16
CA LYS A 485 4.85 35.16 -26.43
C LYS A 485 6.02 35.02 -27.40
N ARG A 486 6.64 33.85 -27.51
CA ARG A 486 7.69 33.59 -28.51
C ARG A 486 7.10 33.42 -29.90
N ALA A 487 6.04 32.62 -30.05
CA ALA A 487 5.32 32.48 -31.32
C ALA A 487 4.73 33.84 -31.78
N GLU A 488 4.14 34.63 -30.88
CA GLU A 488 3.65 35.98 -31.17
C GLU A 488 4.75 36.96 -31.60
N ARG A 489 5.98 36.80 -31.10
CA ARG A 489 7.16 37.57 -31.56
C ARG A 489 7.68 37.08 -32.91
N GLU A 490 7.71 35.77 -33.15
CA GLU A 490 8.14 35.19 -34.43
C GLU A 490 7.14 35.52 -35.56
N VAL A 491 5.83 35.59 -35.27
CA VAL A 491 4.81 36.09 -36.21
C VAL A 491 4.95 37.60 -36.46
N ARG A 492 5.12 38.42 -35.41
CA ARG A 492 5.32 39.88 -35.56
C ARG A 492 6.64 40.24 -36.26
N ALA A 493 7.64 39.38 -36.24
CA ALA A 493 8.89 39.57 -36.99
C ALA A 493 8.73 39.30 -38.50
N ASN A 494 7.79 38.45 -38.90
CA ASN A 494 7.50 38.16 -40.31
C ASN A 494 6.59 39.19 -40.99
N ASP A 495 5.81 39.96 -40.23
CA ASP A 495 4.82 40.92 -40.74
C ASP A 495 5.35 42.37 -40.83
N GLY A 496 6.69 42.52 -40.91
CA GLY A 496 7.41 43.80 -40.91
C GLY A 496 7.33 44.58 -42.23
N GLY A 497 6.12 44.94 -42.68
CA GLY A 497 5.87 45.59 -43.97
C GLY A 497 5.10 46.92 -43.89
N LYS A 498 5.81 48.02 -43.59
CA LYS A 498 5.36 49.44 -43.64
C LYS A 498 4.25 49.87 -42.67
N SER A 499 4.57 50.85 -41.82
CA SER A 499 3.67 51.99 -41.56
C SER A 499 4.47 53.24 -41.19
N VAL A 500 3.97 54.39 -41.62
CA VAL A 500 4.50 55.73 -41.32
C VAL A 500 3.96 56.16 -39.95
N GLY A 501 4.77 56.86 -39.16
CA GLY A 501 4.43 57.21 -37.78
C GLY A 501 3.55 58.46 -37.63
N VAL A 502 2.91 58.57 -36.46
CA VAL A 502 2.44 59.83 -35.84
C VAL A 502 2.65 59.70 -34.32
N ASP A 503 3.21 60.74 -33.69
CA ASP A 503 3.47 60.81 -32.24
C ASP A 503 2.25 61.25 -31.41
N THR A 504 2.10 60.69 -30.20
CA THR A 504 1.61 61.32 -28.94
C THR A 504 1.65 60.23 -27.83
N LYS A 505 2.42 60.33 -26.72
CA LYS A 505 2.24 61.17 -25.50
C LYS A 505 0.79 61.12 -24.96
N ILE A 506 0.43 60.97 -23.68
CA ILE A 506 1.10 60.97 -22.36
C ILE A 506 0.02 60.46 -21.34
N ASP A 507 0.23 59.81 -20.19
CA ASP A 507 1.37 59.08 -19.58
C ASP A 507 0.78 58.09 -18.49
N LYS A 508 1.48 57.79 -17.38
CA LYS A 508 0.99 57.05 -16.20
C LYS A 508 0.82 57.94 -14.96
N ASN A 509 -0.19 57.67 -14.13
CA ASN A 509 -0.10 57.52 -12.65
C ASN A 509 -1.47 57.59 -11.97
N SER A 510 -1.83 56.55 -11.19
CA SER A 510 -2.37 56.64 -9.82
C SER A 510 -3.01 55.30 -9.41
N GLU A 511 -2.36 54.53 -8.54
CA GLU A 511 -3.07 53.62 -7.64
C GLU A 511 -2.84 54.17 -6.23
N GLN A 512 -3.95 54.56 -5.59
CA GLN A 512 -3.97 55.09 -4.23
C GLN A 512 -4.78 54.11 -3.39
N GLU A 513 -4.33 53.88 -2.15
CA GLU A 513 -5.02 53.01 -1.20
C GLU A 513 -6.36 53.63 -0.80
N ASP A 514 -7.40 52.80 -0.66
CA ASP A 514 -8.52 53.10 0.22
C ASP A 514 -9.09 51.80 0.82
N ALA A 515 -9.23 51.78 2.14
CA ALA A 515 -9.79 50.68 2.91
C ALA A 515 -10.91 51.22 3.81
N LEU A 516 -12.09 50.59 3.81
CA LEU A 516 -13.24 50.87 4.70
C LEU A 516 -14.31 49.73 4.53
N PRO A 517 -15.35 49.56 5.41
CA PRO A 517 -15.30 48.45 6.38
C PRO A 517 -16.58 47.57 6.45
N ASP A 518 -16.61 46.69 7.46
CA ASP A 518 -17.78 45.93 7.96
C ASP A 518 -19.12 46.69 7.99
N SER A 519 -20.22 46.03 7.59
CA SER A 519 -21.50 46.16 8.31
C SER A 519 -22.53 45.05 8.05
N LYS A 520 -23.24 44.65 9.13
CA LYS A 520 -24.62 44.07 9.19
C LYS A 520 -24.84 42.68 8.57
N LYS A 521 -25.14 41.62 9.34
CA LYS A 521 -26.42 41.33 10.05
C LYS A 521 -27.69 41.58 9.21
N CYS A 522 -28.34 40.50 8.79
CA CYS A 522 -29.80 40.43 8.74
C CYS A 522 -30.30 39.09 9.29
N ARG A 523 -31.47 39.13 9.95
CA ARG A 523 -32.24 37.99 10.47
C ARG A 523 -33.52 37.85 9.61
N THR A 524 -34.35 36.87 9.97
CA THR A 524 -35.71 36.58 9.47
C THR A 524 -35.79 36.08 8.02
N GLU A 525 -36.62 35.09 7.71
CA GLU A 525 -37.63 34.39 8.54
C GLU A 525 -37.24 32.94 8.88
#